data_AF-A0A3R6Z4W9-F1
#
_entry.id   AF-A0A3R6Z4W9-F1
#
_cell.length_a   1.000
_cell.length_b   1.000
_cell.length_c   1.000
_cell.angle_alpha   90.00
_cell.angle_beta   90.00
_cell.angle_gamma   90.00
#
_symmetry.space_group_name_H-M   'P 1'
#
loop_
_entity.id
_entity.type
_entity.pdbx_description
1 polymer ?
#
loop_
_entity_poly.entity_id
_entity_poly.type
_entity_poly.pdbx_seq_one_letter_code
_entity_poly.pdbx_strand_id
1 'polypeptide(L)' 'MNTLSLKLSQSISQLYETLCQVGRSTFAELQRATNFQDTELCLALCSLMHENKVYQARISNTIYYILK' A
#
# COMPACT_ATOMS: atom_id res chain seq x y z
N MET A 1 -19.98 -12.11 -7.89
CA MET A 1 -19.31 -11.93 -6.58
C MET A 1 -17.83 -12.16 -6.79
N ASN A 2 -17.05 -11.09 -6.85
CA ASN A 2 -15.70 -11.08 -7.43
C ASN A 2 -14.68 -11.58 -6.40
N THR A 3 -14.20 -12.80 -6.52
CA THR A 3 -13.16 -13.39 -5.64
C THR A 3 -11.86 -12.56 -5.60
N LEU A 4 -11.61 -11.74 -6.64
CA LEU A 4 -10.53 -10.77 -6.69
C LEU A 4 -10.65 -9.67 -5.63
N SER A 5 -11.86 -9.19 -5.31
CA SER A 5 -12.04 -8.07 -4.36
C SER A 5 -11.81 -8.50 -2.91
N LEU A 6 -12.05 -9.77 -2.58
CA LEU A 6 -11.80 -10.29 -1.22
C LEU A 6 -10.31 -10.44 -0.95
N LYS A 7 -9.54 -11.01 -1.87
CA LYS A 7 -8.08 -11.09 -1.74
C LYS A 7 -7.46 -9.70 -1.68
N LEU A 8 -7.88 -8.80 -2.57
CA LEU A 8 -7.45 -7.41 -2.53
C LEU A 8 -7.79 -6.72 -1.21
N SER A 9 -8.98 -6.94 -0.65
CA SER A 9 -9.35 -6.33 0.64
C SER A 9 -8.44 -6.79 1.80
N GLN A 10 -8.03 -8.06 1.81
CA GLN A 10 -7.07 -8.56 2.81
C GLN A 10 -5.68 -7.96 2.59
N SER A 11 -5.21 -7.92 1.34
CA SER A 11 -3.92 -7.32 1.00
C SER A 11 -3.89 -5.82 1.33
N ILE A 12 -4.98 -5.09 1.06
CA ILE A 12 -5.15 -3.67 1.42
C ILE A 12 -5.11 -3.46 2.93
N SER A 13 -5.84 -4.27 3.71
CA SER A 13 -5.85 -4.16 5.18
C SER A 13 -4.46 -4.42 5.77
N GLN A 14 -3.76 -5.44 5.29
CA GLN A 14 -2.42 -5.78 5.77
C GLN A 14 -1.40 -4.70 5.39
N LEU A 15 -1.50 -4.14 4.18
CA LEU A 15 -0.68 -3.02 3.73
C LEU A 15 -0.96 -1.76 4.56
N TYR A 16 -2.23 -1.49 4.86
CA TYR A 16 -2.65 -0.35 5.66
C TYR A 16 -2.17 -0.45 7.11
N GLU A 17 -2.29 -1.63 7.74
CA GLU A 17 -1.72 -1.88 9.07
C GLU A 17 -0.21 -1.71 9.10
N THR A 18 0.48 -2.25 8.08
CA THR A 18 1.92 -2.07 7.93
C THR A 18 2.24 -0.57 7.86
N LEU A 19 1.62 0.16 6.93
CA LEU A 19 1.77 1.61 6.81
C LEU A 19 1.45 2.35 8.11
N CYS A 20 0.49 1.86 8.91
CA CYS A 20 0.11 2.46 10.19
C CYS A 20 1.21 2.30 11.24
N GLN A 21 1.90 1.16 11.24
CA GLN A 21 3.03 0.93 12.14
C GLN A 21 4.29 1.71 11.74
N VAL A 22 4.61 1.79 10.44
CA VAL A 22 5.81 2.50 9.96
C VAL A 22 5.58 4.01 9.73
N GLY A 23 4.33 4.45 9.59
CA GLY A 23 3.90 5.82 9.32
C GLY A 23 4.18 6.29 7.88
N ARG A 24 5.42 6.09 7.42
CA ARG A 24 5.85 6.33 6.04
C ARG A 24 6.69 5.17 5.53
N SER A 25 6.49 4.76 4.30
CA SER A 25 7.31 3.70 3.68
C SER A 25 7.38 3.83 2.18
N THR A 26 8.49 3.37 1.62
CA THR A 26 8.69 3.29 0.18
C THR A 26 8.00 2.06 -0.40
N PHE A 27 7.80 2.03 -1.73
CA PHE A 27 7.27 0.86 -2.42
C PHE A 27 8.07 -0.41 -2.08
N ALA A 28 9.40 -0.31 -2.08
CA ALA A 28 10.30 -1.43 -1.81
C ALA A 28 10.21 -1.95 -0.36
N GLU A 29 10.03 -1.05 0.61
CA GLU A 29 9.83 -1.44 2.01
C GLU A 29 8.49 -2.13 2.20
N LEU A 30 7.43 -1.59 1.59
CA LEU A 30 6.09 -2.20 1.64
C LEU A 30 6.08 -3.57 0.99
N GLN A 31 6.76 -3.72 -0.14
CA GLN A 31 6.92 -5.00 -0.82
C GLN A 31 7.63 -6.02 0.07
N ARG A 32 8.70 -5.62 0.76
CA ARG A 32 9.43 -6.50 1.69
C ARG A 32 8.64 -6.84 2.94
N ALA A 33 7.86 -5.90 3.49
CA ALA A 33 7.10 -6.11 4.70
C ALA A 33 5.86 -7.00 4.48
N THR A 34 5.18 -6.82 3.34
CA THR A 34 3.96 -7.57 2.99
C THR A 34 4.26 -8.85 2.19
N ASN A 35 5.46 -8.94 1.61
CA ASN A 35 5.86 -10.01 0.70
C ASN A 35 4.93 -10.14 -0.54
N PHE A 36 4.26 -9.05 -0.91
CA PHE A 36 3.34 -9.01 -2.05
C PHE A 36 4.08 -8.92 -3.39
N GLN A 37 3.44 -9.44 -4.42
CA GLN A 37 3.89 -9.23 -5.79
C GLN A 37 3.67 -7.77 -6.21
N ASP A 38 4.50 -7.25 -7.12
CA ASP A 38 4.45 -5.86 -7.59
C ASP A 38 3.04 -5.44 -8.01
N THR A 39 2.33 -6.31 -8.74
CA THR A 39 0.97 -6.05 -9.22
C THR A 39 -0.04 -5.97 -8.07
N GLU A 40 0.07 -6.86 -7.09
CA GLU A 40 -0.82 -6.91 -5.93
C GLU A 40 -0.64 -5.68 -5.04
N LEU A 41 0.62 -5.30 -4.82
CA LEU A 41 0.99 -4.12 -4.06
C LEU A 41 0.50 -2.83 -4.74
N CYS A 42 0.67 -2.73 -6.06
CA CYS A 42 0.17 -1.59 -6.84
C CYS A 42 -1.35 -1.48 -6.78
N LEU A 43 -2.08 -2.59 -6.92
CA LEU A 43 -3.54 -2.58 -6.84
C LEU A 43 -4.02 -2.17 -5.43
N ALA A 44 -3.38 -2.70 -4.38
CA ALA A 44 -3.71 -2.33 -3.01
C ALA A 44 -3.41 -0.84 -2.71
N LEU A 45 -2.26 -0.34 -3.15
CA LEU A 45 -1.89 1.08 -3.05
C LEU A 45 -2.87 1.98 -3.82
N CYS A 46 -3.26 1.60 -5.04
CA CYS A 46 -4.24 2.32 -5.83
C CYS A 46 -5.59 2.40 -5.11
N SER A 47 -6.04 1.31 -4.49
CA SER A 47 -7.27 1.34 -3.67
C SER A 47 -7.15 2.25 -2.46
N LEU A 48 -6.04 2.22 -1.73
CA LEU A 48 -5.81 3.11 -0.58
C LEU A 48 -5.72 4.59 -0.98
N MET A 49 -5.10 4.89 -2.13
CA MET A 49 -5.07 6.24 -2.69
C MET A 49 -6.45 6.69 -3.14
N HIS A 50 -7.24 5.80 -3.75
CA HIS A 50 -8.63 6.07 -4.14
C HIS A 50 -9.54 6.31 -2.93
N GLU A 51 -9.31 5.60 -1.82
CA GLU A 51 -9.98 5.83 -0.53
C GLU A 51 -9.43 7.04 0.24
N ASN A 52 -8.44 7.76 -0.31
CA ASN A 52 -7.81 8.94 0.30
C ASN A 52 -7.17 8.65 1.67
N LYS A 53 -6.83 7.37 1.92
CA LYS A 53 -6.20 6.88 3.14
C LYS A 53 -4.68 7.04 3.11
N VAL A 54 -4.09 6.97 1.92
CA VAL A 54 -2.65 7.08 1.70
C VAL A 54 -2.41 8.13 0.63
N TYR A 55 -1.36 8.92 0.81
CA TYR A 55 -0.85 9.81 -0.22
C TYR A 55 0.60 9.46 -0.56
N GLN A 56 0.97 9.73 -1.81
CA GLN A 56 2.36 9.62 -2.24
C GLN A 56 3.07 10.97 -2.10
N ALA A 57 4.27 10.96 -1.54
CA ALA A 57 5.16 12.10 -1.44
C ALA A 57 6.51 11.75 -2.04
N ARG A 58 7.07 12.65 -2.85
CA ARG A 58 8.42 12.49 -3.39
C ARG A 58 9.40 13.30 -2.56
N ILE A 59 10.33 12.62 -1.90
CA ILE A 59 11.37 13.25 -1.08
C ILE A 59 12.72 12.77 -1.61
N SER A 60 13.60 13.70 -2.00
CA SER A 60 14.97 13.41 -2.44
C SER A 60 15.07 12.29 -3.49
N ASN A 61 14.19 12.34 -4.50
CA ASN A 61 14.08 11.37 -5.59
C ASN A 61 13.48 10.00 -5.23
N THR A 62 13.03 9.81 -4.00
CA THR A 62 12.36 8.59 -3.53
C THR A 62 10.87 8.83 -3.33
N ILE A 63 10.04 7.88 -3.75
CA ILE A 63 8.59 7.91 -3.52
C ILE A 63 8.29 7.25 -2.19
N TYR A 64 7.67 8.00 -1.29
CA TYR A 64 7.15 7.54 -0.01
C TYR A 64 5.64 7.53 -0.05
N TYR A 65 5.05 6.46 0.47
CA TYR A 65 3.65 6.36 0.78
C TYR A 65 3.47 6.67 2.25
N ILE A 66 2.60 7.64 2.54
CA ILE A 66 2.37 8.13 3.88
C ILE A 66 0.87 8.04 4.14
N LEU A 67 0.51 7.55 5.31
CA LEU A 67 -0.89 7.59 5.75
C LEU A 67 -1.34 9.03 5.96
N LYS A 68 -2.58 9.28 5.58
CA LYS A 68 -3.22 10.56 5.76
C LYS A 68 -3.80 10.70 7.18
#